data_AF-A0A9N8E1D4-F1
#
_entry.id   AF-A0A9N8E1D4-F1
#
_cell.length_a   1.000
_cell.length_b   1.000
_cell.length_c   1.000
_cell.angle_alpha   90.00
_cell.angle_beta   90.00
_cell.angle_gamma   90.00
#
_symmetry.space_group_name_H-M   'P 1'
#
loop_
_entity.id
_entity.type
_entity.pdbx_description
1 polymer ?
#
loop_
_entity_poly.entity_id
_entity_poly.type
_entity_poly.pdbx_seq_one_letter_code
_entity_poly.pdbx_strand_id
1 'polypeptide(L)'
;MMRLRASVSLSLLIIVFLLYLTDVSAQKKKKKNKKKVDMGGLDDMLSALSGVAMQEKDGSCPSACNKKGLYPVPKRRLRPYSNGCSVPDSLRRQLVGNYDRVFDQCCDFHDACYQACGIHKPLCETDFQTCMQQTCQRRHDDDKSQCLQMAQLFVTGTTIFGCAGYHALQKESCECLPASAAVARVRDYTKQFHQAYNPKPPQTSLADPKALGEVIYRELYRPYPQSIDKIAHDGKKTRTNPSLIPPPKRRNYDDLDEL
;
A
#
# COMPACT_ATOMS: atom_id res chain seq x y z
N MET A 1 9.10 7.62 -78.98
CA MET A 1 9.13 7.38 -77.52
C MET A 1 8.92 8.70 -76.79
N MET A 2 7.89 8.72 -75.94
CA MET A 2 7.58 9.64 -74.81
C MET A 2 8.08 11.09 -74.87
N ARG A 3 7.15 12.05 -75.01
CA ARG A 3 7.10 13.27 -74.18
C ARG A 3 5.64 13.78 -74.07
N LEU A 4 5.36 14.43 -72.93
CA LEU A 4 4.12 15.10 -72.49
C LEU A 4 3.07 14.14 -71.89
N ARG A 5 2.61 14.31 -70.65
CA ARG A 5 2.17 15.55 -70.01
C ARG A 5 2.42 15.52 -68.49
N ALA A 6 3.21 16.46 -67.97
CA ALA A 6 3.18 16.86 -66.57
C ALA A 6 2.61 18.28 -66.53
N SER A 7 1.28 18.37 -66.48
CA SER A 7 0.60 19.60 -66.08
C SER A 7 -0.35 19.20 -64.97
N VAL A 8 0.23 18.77 -63.84
CA VAL A 8 -0.50 18.74 -62.58
C VAL A 8 -0.80 20.20 -62.29
N SER A 9 -2.06 20.56 -62.57
CA SER A 9 -2.57 21.91 -62.45
C SER A 9 -2.12 22.50 -61.11
N LEU A 10 -1.42 23.63 -61.15
CA LEU A 10 -1.02 24.41 -59.98
C LEU A 10 -2.21 24.61 -59.02
N SER A 11 -3.42 24.64 -59.57
CA SER A 11 -4.69 24.67 -58.82
C SER A 11 -4.87 23.46 -57.89
N LEU A 12 -4.46 22.25 -58.28
CA LEU A 12 -4.58 21.06 -57.43
C LEU A 12 -3.62 21.11 -56.24
N LEU A 13 -2.39 21.60 -56.45
CA LEU A 13 -1.41 21.79 -55.38
C LEU A 13 -1.84 22.89 -54.41
N ILE A 14 -2.44 23.97 -54.91
CA ILE A 14 -3.02 25.03 -54.07
C ILE A 14 -4.19 24.48 -53.24
N ILE A 15 -5.07 23.66 -53.82
CA ILE A 15 -6.18 23.04 -53.09
C ILE A 15 -5.67 22.10 -51.99
N VAL A 16 -4.68 21.24 -52.28
CA VAL A 16 -4.08 20.35 -51.27
C VAL A 16 -3.41 21.15 -50.15
N PHE A 17 -2.71 22.25 -50.48
CA PHE A 17 -2.08 23.10 -49.47
C PHE A 17 -3.10 23.84 -48.60
N LEU A 18 -4.19 24.35 -49.19
CA LEU A 18 -5.28 24.97 -48.44
C LEU A 18 -6.00 23.97 -47.53
N LEU A 19 -6.24 22.74 -47.99
CA LEU A 19 -6.79 21.67 -47.15
C LEU A 19 -5.84 21.35 -45.97
N TYR A 20 -4.53 21.27 -46.22
CA TYR A 20 -3.53 21.03 -45.18
C TYR A 20 -3.49 22.15 -44.13
N LEU A 21 -3.60 23.42 -44.55
CA LEU A 21 -3.61 24.57 -43.63
C LEU A 21 -4.89 24.63 -42.76
N THR A 22 -6.04 24.19 -43.29
CA THR A 22 -7.26 24.10 -42.48
C THR A 22 -7.15 23.04 -41.38
N ASP A 23 -6.46 21.92 -41.63
CA ASP A 23 -6.26 20.84 -40.65
C ASP A 23 -5.31 21.25 -39.51
N VAL A 24 -4.23 21.98 -39.83
CA VAL A 24 -3.29 22.53 -38.83
C VAL A 24 -3.98 23.52 -37.88
N SER A 25 -4.95 24.29 -38.40
CA SER A 25 -5.71 25.26 -37.61
C SER A 25 -6.71 24.59 -36.66
N ALA A 26 -7.25 23.42 -37.03
CA ALA A 26 -8.15 22.62 -36.18
C ALA A 26 -7.42 21.96 -35.00
N GLN A 27 -6.16 21.53 -35.17
CA GLN A 27 -5.35 20.94 -34.09
C GLN A 27 -4.92 21.97 -33.03
N LYS A 28 -4.67 23.24 -33.41
CA LYS A 28 -4.30 24.29 -32.44
C LYS A 28 -5.44 24.67 -31.49
N LYS A 29 -6.72 24.53 -31.88
CA LYS A 29 -7.87 24.85 -31.01
C LYS A 29 -8.17 23.76 -29.97
N LYS A 30 -7.87 22.48 -30.23
CA LYS A 30 -8.06 21.40 -29.23
C LYS A 30 -7.08 21.45 -28.05
N LYS A 31 -5.89 22.05 -28.20
CA LYS A 31 -4.93 22.22 -27.09
C LYS A 31 -5.30 23.33 -26.10
N LYS A 32 -6.24 24.22 -26.41
CA LYS A 32 -6.66 25.33 -25.53
C LYS A 32 -7.92 25.08 -24.71
N ASN A 33 -8.53 23.89 -24.82
CA ASN A 33 -9.74 23.52 -24.08
C ASN A 33 -9.56 22.25 -23.23
N LYS A 34 -8.35 22.02 -22.70
CA LYS A 34 -8.20 21.12 -21.56
C LYS A 34 -8.64 21.92 -20.33
N LYS A 35 -9.91 21.76 -19.96
CA LYS A 35 -10.48 22.21 -18.70
C LYS A 35 -9.47 21.84 -17.60
N LYS A 36 -8.87 22.86 -16.99
CA LYS A 36 -8.03 22.71 -15.80
C LYS A 36 -8.95 22.11 -14.75
N VAL A 37 -8.71 20.85 -14.40
CA VAL A 37 -9.30 20.29 -13.18
C VAL A 37 -8.50 20.98 -12.08
N ASP A 38 -9.05 22.04 -11.51
CA ASP A 38 -8.43 22.74 -10.39
C ASP A 38 -8.38 21.79 -9.20
N MET A 39 -7.17 21.27 -8.94
CA MET A 39 -6.81 20.48 -7.78
C MET A 39 -6.50 21.40 -6.58
N GLY A 40 -7.24 22.51 -6.43
CA GLY A 40 -6.97 23.55 -5.43
C GLY A 40 -7.04 23.06 -3.97
N GLY A 41 -7.64 21.90 -3.71
CA GLY A 41 -7.65 21.30 -2.38
C GLY A 41 -6.32 20.64 -1.97
N LEU A 42 -5.48 20.22 -2.93
CA LEU A 42 -4.22 19.54 -2.62
C LEU A 42 -3.17 20.53 -2.13
N ASP A 43 -3.12 21.72 -2.74
CA ASP A 43 -2.13 22.75 -2.43
C ASP A 43 -2.39 23.40 -1.05
N ASP A 44 -3.67 23.58 -0.70
CA ASP A 44 -4.10 24.04 0.63
C ASP A 44 -3.84 22.96 1.69
N MET A 45 -4.09 21.69 1.37
CA MET A 45 -3.79 20.56 2.25
C MET A 45 -2.28 20.37 2.45
N LEU A 46 -1.46 20.57 1.41
CA LEU A 46 0.00 20.52 1.48
C LEU A 46 0.57 21.65 2.34
N SER A 47 0.02 22.86 2.19
CA SER A 47 0.47 24.05 2.92
C SER A 47 0.12 23.96 4.41
N ALA A 48 -1.05 23.42 4.77
CA ALA A 48 -1.47 23.19 6.15
C ALA A 48 -0.66 22.08 6.88
N LEU A 49 0.08 21.24 6.15
CA LEU A 49 0.76 20.05 6.68
C LEU A 49 2.29 20.15 6.64
N SER A 50 2.83 21.33 6.33
CA SER A 50 4.26 21.66 6.32
C SER A 50 5.00 21.40 7.65
N GLY A 51 4.28 21.07 8.74
CA GLY A 51 4.84 20.63 10.02
C GLY A 51 4.92 19.11 10.26
N VAL A 52 4.48 18.24 9.34
CA VAL A 52 4.33 16.78 9.59
C VAL A 52 5.07 15.89 8.57
N ALA A 53 5.78 16.47 7.60
CA ALA A 53 6.44 15.73 6.54
C ALA A 53 7.79 15.12 6.99
N MET A 54 7.74 13.90 7.54
CA MET A 54 8.89 12.98 7.53
C MET A 54 8.88 12.23 6.19
N GLN A 55 9.18 12.93 5.10
CA GLN A 55 9.22 12.34 3.76
C GLN A 55 10.68 12.14 3.35
N GLU A 56 11.16 10.89 3.40
CA GLU A 56 12.41 10.54 2.71
C GLU A 56 12.18 10.46 1.19
N LYS A 57 13.26 10.69 0.44
CA LYS A 57 13.32 11.15 -0.96
C LYS A 57 12.68 10.24 -2.03
N ASP A 58 12.11 9.09 -1.68
CA ASP A 58 11.57 8.09 -2.60
C ASP A 58 10.28 7.40 -2.09
N GLY A 59 9.70 7.87 -0.98
CA GLY A 59 8.57 7.20 -0.32
C GLY A 59 8.97 5.93 0.46
N SER A 60 10.27 5.62 0.54
CA SER A 60 10.82 4.73 1.54
C SER A 60 10.73 5.41 2.91
N CYS A 61 10.48 4.63 3.95
CA CYS A 61 10.62 5.11 5.33
C CYS A 61 11.77 4.31 5.98
N PRO A 62 12.57 4.93 6.87
CA PRO A 62 13.67 4.26 7.55
C PRO A 62 13.30 2.93 8.20
N SER A 63 14.29 2.03 8.27
CA SER A 63 14.16 0.74 8.96
C SER A 63 13.78 0.93 10.44
N ALA A 64 12.99 -0.01 10.97
CA ALA A 64 12.65 -0.09 12.39
C ALA A 64 13.88 -0.36 13.29
N CYS A 65 14.96 -0.89 12.73
CA CYS A 65 16.20 -1.17 13.46
C CYS A 65 17.33 -0.24 13.03
N ASN A 66 17.79 0.60 13.96
CA ASN A 66 18.78 1.65 13.69
C ASN A 66 20.23 1.17 13.81
N LYS A 67 20.46 -0.06 14.29
CA LYS A 67 21.81 -0.64 14.45
C LYS A 67 22.09 -1.67 13.36
N LYS A 68 23.27 -1.57 12.73
CA LYS A 68 23.75 -2.53 11.73
C LYS A 68 23.77 -3.95 12.33
N GLY A 69 23.33 -4.93 11.55
CA GLY A 69 23.30 -6.34 11.96
C GLY A 69 22.11 -6.73 12.85
N LEU A 70 21.22 -5.79 13.17
CA LEU A 70 19.94 -6.08 13.79
C LEU A 70 18.81 -6.06 12.76
N TYR A 71 17.88 -6.99 12.93
CA TYR A 71 16.76 -7.21 12.03
C TYR A 71 15.45 -7.13 12.82
N PRO A 72 14.44 -6.44 12.27
CA PRO A 72 13.14 -6.31 12.91
C PRO A 72 12.39 -7.64 12.84
N VAL A 73 11.85 -8.07 13.98
CA VAL A 73 11.10 -9.31 14.11
C VAL A 73 9.83 -9.08 14.93
N PRO A 74 8.78 -9.90 14.76
CA PRO A 74 7.60 -9.82 15.61
C PRO A 74 7.96 -9.95 17.09
N LYS A 75 7.41 -9.05 17.91
CA LYS A 75 7.34 -9.26 19.35
C LYS A 75 6.63 -10.58 19.63
N ARG A 76 7.00 -11.24 20.74
CA ARG A 76 6.33 -12.48 21.15
C ARG A 76 4.84 -12.21 21.33
N ARG A 77 3.99 -13.09 20.79
CA ARG A 77 2.52 -12.97 20.83
C ARG A 77 1.97 -11.76 20.08
N LEU A 78 2.71 -11.20 19.12
CA LEU A 78 2.14 -10.21 18.21
C LEU A 78 0.87 -10.79 17.58
N ARG A 79 -0.19 -9.98 17.60
CA ARG A 79 -1.41 -10.21 16.83
C ARG A 79 -1.56 -8.99 15.94
N PRO A 80 -1.48 -9.13 14.61
CA PRO A 80 -1.74 -7.99 13.73
C PRO A 80 -3.16 -7.51 13.98
N TYR A 81 -3.36 -6.22 13.92
CA TYR A 81 -4.67 -5.61 14.12
C TYR A 81 -4.95 -4.54 13.07
N SER A 82 -6.19 -4.13 12.93
CA SER A 82 -6.59 -3.10 11.98
C SER A 82 -7.65 -2.21 12.60
N ASN A 83 -7.55 -0.91 12.32
CA ASN A 83 -8.62 0.05 12.57
C ASN A 83 -9.37 0.43 11.28
N GLY A 84 -9.24 -0.37 10.23
CA GLY A 84 -9.91 -0.21 8.94
C GLY A 84 -9.44 1.03 8.20
N CYS A 85 -10.29 1.56 7.33
CA CYS A 85 -10.00 2.80 6.60
C CYS A 85 -10.23 4.05 7.45
N SER A 86 -9.61 4.11 8.62
CA SER A 86 -9.78 5.23 9.55
C SER A 86 -9.30 6.54 8.92
N VAL A 87 -10.16 7.55 8.99
CA VAL A 87 -9.86 8.94 8.68
C VAL A 87 -10.44 9.79 9.82
N PRO A 88 -9.91 11.00 10.07
CA PRO A 88 -10.47 11.86 11.11
C PRO A 88 -11.99 12.03 10.94
N ASP A 89 -12.75 11.80 12.02
CA ASP A 89 -14.23 11.77 11.96
C ASP A 89 -14.83 13.05 11.38
N SER A 90 -14.19 14.20 11.63
CA SER A 90 -14.56 15.50 11.07
C SER A 90 -14.51 15.54 9.55
N LEU A 91 -13.61 14.74 8.94
CA LEU A 91 -13.35 14.71 7.51
C LEU A 91 -14.01 13.50 6.83
N ARG A 92 -14.40 12.47 7.59
CA ARG A 92 -14.90 11.19 7.05
C ARG A 92 -16.04 11.34 6.06
N ARG A 93 -17.12 12.03 6.44
CA ARG A 93 -18.29 12.21 5.56
C ARG A 93 -17.99 13.08 4.33
N GLN A 94 -17.13 14.08 4.48
CA GLN A 94 -16.85 15.06 3.43
C GLN A 94 -15.83 14.54 2.41
N LEU A 95 -14.83 13.80 2.86
CA LEU A 95 -13.73 13.33 2.01
C LEU A 95 -14.02 11.98 1.36
N VAL A 96 -14.50 11.00 2.15
CA VAL A 96 -14.54 9.59 1.70
C VAL A 96 -15.94 8.98 1.72
N GLY A 97 -16.93 9.65 2.33
CA GLY A 97 -18.31 9.18 2.33
C GLY A 97 -18.46 7.79 2.96
N ASN A 98 -18.93 6.81 2.18
CA ASN A 98 -19.05 5.40 2.56
C ASN A 98 -17.90 4.52 2.01
N TYR A 99 -16.91 5.10 1.34
CA TYR A 99 -15.78 4.35 0.76
C TYR A 99 -14.81 3.84 1.82
N ASP A 100 -14.86 4.37 3.04
CA ASP A 100 -14.21 3.77 4.21
C ASP A 100 -14.64 2.31 4.41
N ARG A 101 -15.93 2.01 4.24
CA ARG A 101 -16.47 0.65 4.33
C ARG A 101 -16.23 -0.17 3.07
N VAL A 102 -16.27 0.45 1.90
CA VAL A 102 -16.03 -0.23 0.62
C VAL A 102 -14.61 -0.78 0.55
N PHE A 103 -13.64 -0.06 1.11
CA PHE A 103 -12.23 -0.45 1.08
C PHE A 103 -11.73 -1.06 2.40
N ASP A 104 -12.61 -1.31 3.38
CA ASP A 104 -12.24 -1.72 4.74
C ASP A 104 -11.25 -2.91 4.73
N GLN A 105 -11.54 -3.92 3.92
CA GLN A 105 -10.67 -5.08 3.76
C GLN A 105 -9.27 -4.73 3.21
N CYS A 106 -9.17 -3.76 2.30
CA CYS A 106 -7.87 -3.33 1.79
C CYS A 106 -7.09 -2.57 2.85
N CYS A 107 -7.75 -1.74 3.65
CA CYS A 107 -7.12 -1.04 4.77
C CYS A 107 -6.67 -2.03 5.86
N ASP A 108 -7.43 -3.10 6.09
CA ASP A 108 -7.04 -4.16 7.01
C ASP A 108 -5.73 -4.84 6.64
N PHE A 109 -5.57 -5.14 5.36
CA PHE A 109 -4.34 -5.70 4.85
C PHE A 109 -3.19 -4.69 4.91
N HIS A 110 -3.45 -3.41 4.64
CA HIS A 110 -2.44 -2.35 4.73
C HIS A 110 -1.94 -2.16 6.16
N ASP A 111 -2.82 -2.08 7.14
CA ASP A 111 -2.50 -2.01 8.57
C ASP A 111 -1.69 -3.23 9.02
N ALA A 112 -2.11 -4.43 8.61
CA ALA A 112 -1.38 -5.66 8.93
C ALA A 112 0.00 -5.71 8.23
N CYS A 113 0.09 -5.20 7.00
CA CYS A 113 1.34 -5.06 6.27
C CYS A 113 2.31 -4.16 7.04
N TYR A 114 1.86 -2.99 7.50
CA TYR A 114 2.67 -2.09 8.31
C TYR A 114 3.16 -2.71 9.63
N GLN A 115 2.50 -3.75 10.14
CA GLN A 115 2.93 -4.51 11.32
C GLN A 115 3.83 -5.71 10.99
N ALA A 116 4.01 -6.06 9.72
CA ALA A 116 4.94 -7.09 9.30
C ALA A 116 6.38 -6.58 9.41
N CYS A 117 7.11 -7.09 10.39
CA CYS A 117 8.39 -6.52 10.80
C CYS A 117 9.46 -6.58 9.70
N GLY A 118 9.95 -5.40 9.30
CA GLY A 118 10.97 -5.27 8.26
C GLY A 118 10.46 -5.28 6.83
N ILE A 119 9.14 -5.27 6.62
CA ILE A 119 8.61 -5.14 5.27
C ILE A 119 8.87 -3.74 4.72
N HIS A 120 9.17 -3.63 3.44
CA HIS A 120 9.33 -2.33 2.79
C HIS A 120 7.96 -1.67 2.57
N LYS A 121 7.75 -0.44 3.09
CA LYS A 121 6.50 0.31 2.88
C LYS A 121 6.05 0.36 1.40
N PRO A 122 6.92 0.59 0.40
CA PRO A 122 6.50 0.56 -1.00
C PRO A 122 5.81 -0.73 -1.44
N LEU A 123 6.16 -1.88 -0.85
CA LEU A 123 5.47 -3.15 -1.09
C LEU A 123 4.04 -3.09 -0.53
N CYS A 124 3.86 -2.58 0.69
CA CYS A 124 2.54 -2.38 1.28
C CYS A 124 1.67 -1.41 0.46
N GLU A 125 2.24 -0.30 -0.01
CA GLU A 125 1.49 0.66 -0.86
C GLU A 125 1.07 0.03 -2.19
N THR A 126 1.96 -0.76 -2.81
CA THR A 126 1.66 -1.45 -4.07
C THR A 126 0.54 -2.47 -3.91
N ASP A 127 0.58 -3.28 -2.85
CA ASP A 127 -0.50 -4.25 -2.56
C ASP A 127 -1.82 -3.55 -2.22
N PHE A 128 -1.76 -2.44 -1.46
CA PHE A 128 -2.93 -1.63 -1.12
C PHE A 128 -3.61 -1.02 -2.35
N GLN A 129 -2.82 -0.38 -3.22
CA GLN A 129 -3.31 0.16 -4.49
C GLN A 129 -3.95 -0.94 -5.34
N THR A 130 -3.29 -2.09 -5.45
CA THR A 130 -3.81 -3.24 -6.20
C THR A 130 -5.14 -3.72 -5.63
N CYS A 131 -5.23 -3.88 -4.31
CA CYS A 131 -6.46 -4.29 -3.62
C CYS A 131 -7.63 -3.33 -3.88
N MET A 132 -7.40 -2.02 -3.77
CA MET A 132 -8.43 -1.02 -3.99
C MET A 132 -8.90 -0.99 -5.45
N GLN A 133 -7.97 -1.05 -6.40
CA GLN A 133 -8.29 -1.10 -7.82
C GLN A 133 -9.11 -2.34 -8.16
N GLN A 134 -8.72 -3.53 -7.67
CA GLN A 134 -9.47 -4.77 -7.87
C GLN A 134 -10.86 -4.70 -7.24
N THR A 135 -11.00 -4.06 -6.08
CA THR A 135 -12.30 -3.84 -5.44
C THR A 135 -13.23 -3.02 -6.34
N CYS A 136 -12.73 -1.95 -6.96
CA CYS A 136 -13.51 -1.16 -7.92
C CYS A 136 -13.74 -1.87 -9.26
N GLN A 137 -12.79 -2.68 -9.73
CA GLN A 137 -12.93 -3.39 -11.02
C GLN A 137 -14.10 -4.38 -11.04
N ARG A 138 -14.42 -4.96 -9.87
CA ARG A 138 -15.57 -5.87 -9.67
C ARG A 138 -16.93 -5.16 -9.73
N ARG A 139 -16.97 -3.82 -9.75
CA ARG A 139 -18.19 -3.05 -9.92
C ARG A 139 -18.58 -2.96 -11.40
N HIS A 140 -19.88 -3.10 -11.66
CA HIS A 140 -20.48 -3.02 -13.00
C HIS A 140 -21.47 -1.84 -13.13
N ASP A 141 -21.57 -1.02 -12.09
CA ASP A 141 -22.44 0.15 -12.03
C ASP A 141 -21.70 1.46 -12.38
N ASP A 142 -22.47 2.54 -12.52
CA ASP A 142 -21.95 3.87 -12.82
C ASP A 142 -21.01 4.41 -11.71
N ASP A 143 -21.07 3.82 -10.51
CA ASP A 143 -20.20 4.12 -9.36
C ASP A 143 -18.75 3.66 -9.55
N LYS A 144 -18.43 2.86 -10.58
CA LYS A 144 -17.06 2.37 -10.82
C LYS A 144 -16.04 3.50 -10.94
N SER A 145 -16.40 4.58 -11.66
CA SER A 145 -15.51 5.74 -11.83
C SER A 145 -15.24 6.45 -10.50
N GLN A 146 -16.30 6.65 -9.71
CA GLN A 146 -16.19 7.27 -8.38
C GLN A 146 -15.38 6.39 -7.42
N CYS A 147 -15.55 5.08 -7.47
CA CYS A 147 -14.75 4.13 -6.71
C CYS A 147 -13.26 4.26 -7.03
N LEU A 148 -12.89 4.31 -8.32
CA LEU A 148 -11.49 4.45 -8.73
C LEU A 148 -10.88 5.77 -8.27
N GLN A 149 -11.65 6.87 -8.29
CA GLN A 149 -11.21 8.16 -7.77
C GLN A 149 -10.96 8.09 -6.25
N MET A 150 -11.86 7.44 -5.50
CA MET A 150 -11.72 7.28 -4.05
C MET A 150 -10.55 6.35 -3.69
N ALA A 151 -10.36 5.26 -4.44
CA ALA A 151 -9.19 4.41 -4.31
C ALA A 151 -7.89 5.22 -4.48
N GLN A 152 -7.83 6.08 -5.51
CA GLN A 152 -6.66 6.94 -5.72
C GLN A 152 -6.45 7.92 -4.55
N LEU A 153 -7.52 8.49 -3.99
CA LEU A 153 -7.43 9.39 -2.84
C LEU A 153 -6.81 8.69 -1.62
N PHE A 154 -7.26 7.49 -1.27
CA PHE A 154 -6.68 6.72 -0.17
C PHE A 154 -5.21 6.38 -0.42
N VAL A 155 -4.87 5.86 -1.61
CA VAL A 155 -3.48 5.52 -1.99
C VAL A 155 -2.57 6.74 -1.92
N THR A 156 -3.02 7.90 -2.41
CA THR A 156 -2.26 9.15 -2.30
C THR A 156 -2.08 9.56 -0.84
N GLY A 157 -3.11 9.43 -0.01
CA GLY A 157 -3.04 9.71 1.42
C GLY A 157 -1.98 8.89 2.15
N THR A 158 -1.99 7.56 1.97
CA THR A 158 -1.01 6.66 2.61
C THR A 158 0.39 6.81 2.01
N THR A 159 0.50 7.16 0.74
CA THR A 159 1.80 7.41 0.11
C THR A 159 2.48 8.64 0.70
N ILE A 160 1.75 9.76 0.83
CA ILE A 160 2.31 11.04 1.30
C ILE A 160 2.46 11.06 2.82
N PHE A 161 1.47 10.56 3.57
CA PHE A 161 1.42 10.71 5.04
C PHE A 161 1.68 9.42 5.81
N GLY A 162 1.89 8.29 5.13
CA GLY A 162 1.94 6.98 5.77
C GLY A 162 3.19 6.67 6.58
N CYS A 163 4.31 7.41 6.44
CA CYS A 163 5.53 7.08 7.19
C CYS A 163 5.33 7.15 8.71
N ALA A 164 4.58 8.12 9.21
CA ALA A 164 4.30 8.22 10.65
C ALA A 164 3.55 6.99 11.18
N GLY A 165 2.51 6.55 10.47
CA GLY A 165 1.74 5.35 10.80
C GLY A 165 2.57 4.08 10.68
N TYR A 166 3.34 3.95 9.60
CA TYR A 166 4.27 2.85 9.36
C TYR A 166 5.27 2.71 10.52
N HIS A 167 5.93 3.79 10.91
CA HIS A 167 6.88 3.77 12.03
C HIS A 167 6.23 3.45 13.36
N ALA A 168 5.04 3.99 13.62
CA ALA A 168 4.31 3.72 14.86
C ALA A 168 3.97 2.21 14.97
N LEU A 169 3.43 1.62 13.91
CA LEU A 169 3.07 0.20 13.87
C LEU A 169 4.31 -0.71 13.89
N GLN A 170 5.39 -0.36 13.19
CA GLN A 170 6.65 -1.10 13.29
C GLN A 170 7.21 -1.06 14.72
N LYS A 171 7.25 0.12 15.36
CA LYS A 171 7.74 0.27 16.74
C LYS A 171 6.89 -0.51 17.75
N GLU A 172 5.59 -0.54 17.53
CA GLU A 172 4.66 -1.28 18.38
C GLU A 172 4.80 -2.79 18.20
N SER A 173 4.91 -3.26 16.97
CA SER A 173 4.83 -4.68 16.63
C SER A 173 6.17 -5.40 16.68
N CYS A 174 7.28 -4.66 16.53
CA CYS A 174 8.58 -5.23 16.27
C CYS A 174 9.59 -5.00 17.38
N GLU A 175 10.54 -5.92 17.48
CA GLU A 175 11.78 -5.77 18.23
C GLU A 175 12.97 -6.11 17.32
N CYS A 176 14.18 -5.75 17.72
CA CYS A 176 15.37 -5.90 16.89
C CYS A 176 16.29 -7.00 17.45
N LEU A 177 16.58 -8.02 16.64
CA LEU A 177 17.46 -9.15 17.02
C LEU A 177 18.61 -9.33 16.01
N PRO A 178 19.73 -9.95 16.42
CA PRO A 178 20.77 -10.40 15.49
C PRO A 178 20.21 -11.39 14.46
N ALA A 179 20.88 -11.53 13.30
CA ALA A 179 20.44 -12.32 12.15
C ALA A 179 19.92 -13.73 12.51
N SER A 180 20.72 -14.55 13.20
CA SER A 180 20.34 -15.93 13.55
C SER A 180 19.12 -15.99 14.45
N ALA A 181 19.09 -15.14 15.49
CA ALA A 181 17.97 -15.02 16.41
C ALA A 181 16.70 -14.49 15.71
N ALA A 182 16.86 -13.63 14.69
CA ALA A 182 15.75 -13.12 13.91
C ALA A 182 15.08 -14.21 13.06
N VAL A 183 15.89 -15.01 12.35
CA VAL A 183 15.38 -16.17 11.60
C VAL A 183 14.69 -17.15 12.54
N ALA A 184 15.29 -17.47 13.69
CA ALA A 184 14.70 -18.36 14.68
C ALA A 184 13.36 -17.81 15.20
N ARG A 185 13.30 -16.50 15.50
CA ARG A 185 12.06 -15.86 15.96
C ARG A 185 10.93 -15.99 14.95
N VAL A 186 11.19 -15.71 13.68
CA VAL A 186 10.16 -15.77 12.64
C VAL A 186 9.73 -17.20 12.39
N ARG A 187 10.66 -18.17 12.41
CA ARG A 187 10.33 -19.60 12.35
C ARG A 187 9.35 -20.01 13.45
N ASP A 188 9.63 -19.61 14.70
CA ASP A 188 8.76 -19.93 15.83
C ASP A 188 7.41 -19.21 15.77
N TYR A 189 7.40 -17.97 15.29
CA TYR A 189 6.18 -17.20 15.09
C TYR A 189 5.29 -17.83 14.01
N THR A 190 5.87 -18.18 12.85
CA THR A 190 5.17 -18.87 11.77
C THR A 190 4.59 -20.21 12.22
N LYS A 191 5.34 -20.99 13.00
CA LYS A 191 4.85 -22.25 13.57
C LYS A 191 3.62 -22.03 14.46
N GLN A 192 3.69 -21.06 15.38
CA GLN A 192 2.56 -20.72 16.26
C GLN A 192 1.35 -20.19 15.47
N PHE A 193 1.59 -19.37 14.46
CA PHE A 193 0.56 -18.81 13.61
C PHE A 193 -0.18 -19.92 12.85
N HIS A 194 0.55 -20.84 12.20
CA HIS A 194 -0.05 -21.96 11.48
C HIS A 194 -0.79 -22.93 12.41
N GLN A 195 -0.28 -23.18 13.62
CA GLN A 195 -1.02 -23.93 14.63
C GLN A 195 -2.37 -23.29 14.99
N ALA A 196 -2.45 -21.96 14.99
CA ALA A 196 -3.66 -21.21 15.33
C ALA A 196 -4.65 -21.09 14.17
N TYR A 197 -4.17 -20.87 12.93
CA TYR A 197 -5.01 -20.45 11.81
C TYR A 197 -5.05 -21.42 10.62
N ASN A 198 -3.97 -22.16 10.35
CA ASN A 198 -3.95 -23.18 9.29
C ASN A 198 -2.67 -24.05 9.38
N PRO A 199 -2.77 -25.38 9.54
CA PRO A 199 -1.61 -26.25 9.77
C PRO A 199 -0.69 -26.45 8.55
N LYS A 200 -0.95 -25.83 7.38
CA LYS A 200 -0.05 -25.97 6.23
C LYS A 200 1.33 -25.35 6.55
N PRO A 201 2.45 -26.06 6.32
CA PRO A 201 3.77 -25.52 6.60
C PRO A 201 4.09 -24.35 5.66
N PRO A 202 4.88 -23.36 6.12
CA PRO A 202 5.37 -22.30 5.25
C PRO A 202 6.24 -22.89 4.15
N GLN A 203 6.10 -22.40 2.92
CA GLN A 203 6.84 -22.91 1.77
C GLN A 203 8.13 -22.13 1.52
N THR A 204 8.25 -20.91 2.05
CA THR A 204 9.39 -20.03 1.74
C THR A 204 10.55 -20.23 2.70
N SER A 205 11.75 -20.18 2.13
CA SER A 205 13.00 -20.18 2.88
C SER A 205 13.11 -18.93 3.76
N LEU A 206 13.35 -19.12 5.06
CA LEU A 206 13.64 -18.05 6.02
C LEU A 206 15.15 -17.71 6.10
N ALA A 207 15.93 -18.08 5.07
CA ALA A 207 17.39 -17.95 5.10
C ALA A 207 17.89 -16.51 5.02
N ASP A 208 17.12 -15.58 4.43
CA ASP A 208 17.47 -14.16 4.36
C ASP A 208 16.73 -13.36 5.45
N PRO A 209 17.43 -12.85 6.47
CA PRO A 209 16.84 -11.99 7.50
C PRO A 209 16.20 -10.70 6.96
N LYS A 210 16.56 -10.23 5.76
CA LYS A 210 15.96 -9.05 5.13
C LYS A 210 14.59 -9.34 4.51
N ALA A 211 14.32 -10.58 4.12
CA ALA A 211 13.06 -10.98 3.49
C ALA A 211 11.95 -11.34 4.50
N LEU A 212 12.26 -11.36 5.81
CA LEU A 212 11.34 -11.84 6.84
C LEU A 212 10.00 -11.09 6.89
N GLY A 213 10.01 -9.78 6.70
CA GLY A 213 8.79 -8.97 6.71
C GLY A 213 7.83 -9.35 5.58
N GLU A 214 8.34 -9.55 4.37
CA GLU A 214 7.54 -9.99 3.23
C GLU A 214 6.95 -11.39 3.45
N VAL A 215 7.75 -12.33 3.99
CA VAL A 215 7.26 -13.67 4.35
C VAL A 215 6.12 -13.59 5.37
N ILE A 216 6.30 -12.83 6.45
CA ILE A 216 5.25 -12.66 7.47
C ILE A 216 3.96 -12.13 6.83
N TYR A 217 4.05 -11.11 5.98
CA TYR A 217 2.86 -10.54 5.37
C TYR A 217 2.20 -11.48 4.36
N ARG A 218 2.97 -11.98 3.38
CA ARG A 218 2.42 -12.72 2.23
C ARG A 218 2.00 -14.14 2.58
N GLU A 219 2.63 -14.78 3.56
CA GLU A 219 2.29 -16.15 3.95
C GLU A 219 1.39 -16.23 5.17
N LEU A 220 1.44 -15.25 6.07
CA LEU A 220 0.65 -15.29 7.31
C LEU A 220 -0.51 -14.31 7.28
N TYR A 221 -0.28 -13.01 7.09
CA TYR A 221 -1.38 -12.05 7.29
C TYR A 221 -2.33 -11.99 6.10
N ARG A 222 -1.79 -11.93 4.88
CA ARG A 222 -2.57 -11.78 3.65
C ARG A 222 -3.50 -12.97 3.36
N PRO A 223 -3.07 -14.24 3.52
CA PRO A 223 -3.92 -15.39 3.21
C PRO A 223 -4.94 -15.71 4.31
N TYR A 224 -4.75 -15.19 5.52
CA TYR A 224 -5.59 -15.48 6.69
C TYR A 224 -6.14 -14.20 7.33
N PRO A 225 -7.13 -13.53 6.70
CA PRO A 225 -7.66 -12.25 7.18
C PRO A 225 -8.23 -12.32 8.60
N GLN A 226 -8.71 -13.51 9.02
CA GLN A 226 -9.18 -13.77 10.38
C GLN A 226 -8.09 -13.66 11.46
N SER A 227 -6.82 -13.63 11.06
CA SER A 227 -5.70 -13.41 11.98
C SER A 227 -5.48 -11.93 12.34
N ILE A 228 -6.15 -11.02 11.62
CA ILE A 228 -6.07 -9.58 11.82
C ILE A 228 -7.20 -9.15 12.76
N ASP A 229 -6.85 -8.77 13.99
CA ASP A 229 -7.81 -8.30 14.98
C ASP A 229 -8.45 -6.98 14.54
N LYS A 230 -9.76 -6.83 14.72
CA LYS A 230 -10.41 -5.54 14.55
C LYS A 230 -10.33 -4.75 15.86
N ILE A 231 -9.90 -3.50 15.75
CA ILE A 231 -10.03 -2.51 16.81
C ILE A 231 -10.93 -1.37 16.32
N ALA A 232 -11.33 -0.48 17.22
CA ALA A 232 -12.19 0.63 16.88
C ALA A 232 -11.49 1.60 15.90
N HIS A 233 -12.25 2.19 14.97
CA HIS A 233 -11.75 3.19 14.00
C HIS A 233 -11.11 4.42 14.67
N ASP A 234 -11.47 4.71 15.93
CA ASP A 234 -10.86 5.78 16.74
C ASP A 234 -9.44 5.46 17.23
N GLY A 235 -8.90 4.29 16.87
CA GLY A 235 -7.56 3.85 17.23
C GLY A 235 -7.45 3.31 18.67
N LYS A 236 -8.56 3.22 19.43
CA LYS A 236 -8.54 2.60 20.76
C LYS A 236 -8.33 1.10 20.63
N LYS A 237 -7.34 0.58 21.34
CA LYS A 237 -6.88 -0.83 21.31
C LYS A 237 -7.78 -1.80 22.06
N THR A 238 -9.09 -1.66 21.96
CA THR A 238 -10.03 -2.66 22.47
C THR A 238 -10.17 -3.77 21.43
N ARG A 239 -9.40 -4.85 21.61
CA ARG A 239 -9.51 -6.05 20.76
C ARG A 239 -10.84 -6.73 21.01
N THR A 240 -11.57 -7.01 19.94
CA THR A 240 -12.89 -7.66 20.01
C THR A 240 -12.80 -9.18 20.10
N ASN A 241 -11.67 -9.79 19.74
CA ASN A 241 -11.50 -11.24 19.68
C ASN A 241 -10.47 -11.79 20.69
N PRO A 242 -10.74 -12.95 21.33
CA PRO A 242 -9.76 -13.66 22.16
C PRO A 242 -8.56 -14.14 21.32
N SER A 243 -7.38 -14.26 21.94
CA SER A 243 -6.14 -14.62 21.23
C SER A 243 -6.13 -16.09 20.86
N LEU A 244 -6.03 -16.37 19.56
CA LEU A 244 -5.86 -17.74 19.05
C LEU A 244 -4.39 -18.18 18.98
N ILE A 245 -3.44 -17.24 19.07
CA ILE A 245 -2.00 -17.56 19.11
C ILE A 245 -1.66 -17.99 20.56
N PRO A 246 -1.32 -19.27 20.79
CA PRO A 246 -1.03 -19.76 22.14
C PRO A 246 0.22 -19.08 22.71
N PRO A 247 0.35 -18.96 24.04
CA PRO A 247 1.57 -18.44 24.64
C PRO A 247 2.76 -19.33 24.24
N PRO A 248 3.96 -18.75 24.04
CA PRO A 248 5.15 -19.55 23.78
C PRO A 248 5.33 -20.53 24.94
N LYS A 249 5.56 -21.81 24.63
CA LYS A 249 6.08 -22.75 25.64
C LYS A 249 7.36 -22.13 26.21
N ARG A 250 7.50 -22.10 27.54
CA ARG A 250 8.76 -21.65 28.16
C ARG A 250 9.84 -22.57 27.63
N ARG A 251 10.72 -22.07 26.77
CA ARG A 251 11.98 -22.76 26.48
C ARG A 251 12.86 -22.58 27.71
N ASN A 252 13.36 -23.68 28.26
CA ASN A 252 14.46 -23.61 29.21
C ASN A 252 15.67 -23.02 28.47
N TYR A 253 16.45 -22.23 29.21
CA TYR A 253 17.60 -21.53 28.65
C TYR A 253 18.70 -22.49 28.17
N ASP A 254 18.63 -23.76 28.59
CA ASP A 254 19.60 -24.82 28.31
C ASP A 254 19.53 -25.40 26.86
N ASP A 255 18.47 -25.08 26.09
CA ASP A 255 18.31 -25.57 24.70
C ASP A 255 18.96 -24.64 23.64
N LEU A 256 19.75 -23.63 24.05
CA LEU A 256 20.36 -22.65 23.14
C LEU A 256 21.79 -23.00 22.70
N ASP A 257 22.36 -24.10 23.22
CA ASP A 257 23.76 -24.49 22.97
C ASP A 257 23.93 -25.59 21.89
N GLU A 258 22.87 -25.99 21.17
CA GLU A 258 22.95 -26.96 20.06
C GLU A 258 22.66 -26.35 18.66
N LEU A 259 23.07 -25.10 18.41
CA LEU A 259 23.02 -24.50 17.06
C LEU A 259 24.34 -23.87 16.62
#